data_AF-A0A1Z5LA96-F1
#
_entry.id   AF-A0A1Z5LA96-F1
#
_cell.length_a   1.000
_cell.length_b   1.000
_cell.length_c   1.000
_cell.angle_alpha   90.00
_cell.angle_beta   90.00
_cell.angle_gamma   90.00
#
_symmetry.space_group_name_H-M   'P 1'
#
loop_
_entity.id
_entity.type
_entity.pdbx_description
1 polymer ?
#
loop_
_entity_poly.entity_id
_entity_poly.type
_entity_poly.pdbx_seq_one_letter_code
_entity_poly.pdbx_strand_id
1 'polypeptide(L)'
;MDHNELEGLPSRFRSSNPHLNEVYLGDNPWQCIRQQLDPLHGWVALQKEGAAVAVPDAEAATCSSPPEAVGQIIFLYSYELCRRCSCVVRGGNLKFEVNCSSTNMRELPPRLPPGTQAVTLTHNHITTLSLPSDNEGWEEVLALDLDHNAVSDPVQVEEVLALDLDHNAVSDPVQVDPVKLSRNFGSLLELRLRFNRLTQLPSYVVGPMCRTPCDVYLEGNPWHCDCGTRSFVASLTGLKPKDMDDIRCGNSSGPRLEGKAIYLLKGEELCPQDGVVNRLLGALVAFMGVVILVILAKLFVDYRQQKRTVKLLAFFYQQGPT
;
A
#
# COMPACT_ATOMS: atom_id res chain seq x y z
N MET A 1 -32.16 -12.33 25.65
CA MET A 1 -33.41 -11.56 25.51
C MET A 1 -34.08 -11.91 24.19
N ASP A 2 -33.68 -13.02 23.59
CA ASP A 2 -34.30 -13.67 22.45
C ASP A 2 -35.61 -14.34 22.83
N HIS A 3 -36.46 -14.59 21.83
CA HIS A 3 -37.75 -15.26 22.00
C HIS A 3 -38.68 -14.59 23.04
N ASN A 4 -38.69 -13.25 23.06
CA ASN A 4 -39.61 -12.46 23.89
C ASN A 4 -40.56 -11.62 23.01
N GLU A 5 -41.40 -10.80 23.63
CA GLU A 5 -42.28 -9.86 22.93
C GLU A 5 -41.74 -8.43 22.98
N LEU A 6 -40.42 -8.25 22.79
CA LEU A 6 -39.81 -6.92 22.75
C LEU A 6 -40.05 -6.24 21.40
N GLU A 7 -40.65 -5.06 21.45
CA GLU A 7 -40.89 -4.22 20.27
C GLU A 7 -39.82 -3.14 20.06
N GLY A 8 -39.04 -2.85 21.11
CA GLY A 8 -38.02 -1.81 21.12
C GLY A 8 -37.10 -1.93 22.34
N LEU A 9 -35.94 -1.28 22.28
CA LEU A 9 -34.96 -1.34 23.37
C LEU A 9 -35.20 -0.18 24.35
N PRO A 10 -35.24 -0.40 25.68
CA PRO A 10 -35.41 0.69 26.64
C PRO A 10 -34.26 1.72 26.56
N SER A 11 -34.59 3.00 26.67
CA SER A 11 -33.62 4.12 26.60
C SER A 11 -32.47 4.06 27.62
N ARG A 12 -32.64 3.29 28.71
CA ARG A 12 -31.62 3.10 29.77
C ARG A 12 -31.05 1.70 29.82
N PHE A 13 -31.21 0.91 28.76
CA PHE A 13 -30.82 -0.51 28.74
C PHE A 13 -29.39 -0.75 29.24
N ARG A 14 -28.39 -0.03 28.71
CA ARG A 14 -26.99 -0.18 29.12
C ARG A 14 -26.74 0.26 30.56
N SER A 15 -27.28 1.42 30.97
CA SER A 15 -27.12 1.92 32.34
C SER A 15 -27.77 1.01 33.38
N SER A 16 -28.83 0.30 33.01
CA SER A 16 -29.51 -0.66 33.87
C SER A 16 -28.80 -2.02 33.92
N ASN A 17 -27.93 -2.31 32.95
CA ASN A 17 -27.25 -3.61 32.83
C ASN A 17 -25.73 -3.42 32.61
N PRO A 18 -24.99 -2.90 33.60
CA PRO A 18 -23.58 -2.54 33.44
C PRO A 18 -22.63 -3.75 33.37
N HIS A 19 -23.05 -4.94 33.82
CA HIS A 19 -22.25 -6.17 33.86
C HIS A 19 -22.55 -7.13 32.70
N LEU A 20 -23.32 -6.67 31.72
CA LEU A 20 -23.79 -7.48 30.62
C LEU A 20 -22.64 -7.72 29.63
N ASN A 21 -22.27 -8.98 29.43
CA ASN A 21 -21.24 -9.33 28.45
C ASN A 21 -21.84 -9.72 27.10
N GLU A 22 -23.03 -10.34 27.12
CA GLU A 22 -23.71 -10.83 25.93
C GLU A 22 -25.22 -10.61 26.03
N VAL A 23 -25.87 -10.37 24.90
CA VAL A 23 -27.32 -10.19 24.75
C VAL A 23 -27.80 -10.86 23.48
N TYR A 24 -28.84 -11.66 23.61
CA TYR A 24 -29.54 -12.24 22.47
C TYR A 24 -30.77 -11.37 22.15
N LEU A 25 -30.95 -10.95 20.90
CA LEU A 25 -32.01 -10.06 20.42
C LEU A 25 -32.89 -10.66 19.31
N GLY A 26 -32.55 -11.86 18.83
CA GLY A 26 -33.29 -12.59 17.81
C GLY A 26 -34.72 -12.92 18.25
N ASP A 27 -35.57 -13.27 17.28
CA ASP A 27 -36.92 -13.78 17.54
C ASP A 27 -37.78 -12.89 18.46
N ASN A 28 -37.68 -11.57 18.27
CA ASN A 28 -38.53 -10.57 18.93
C ASN A 28 -39.30 -9.76 17.87
N PRO A 29 -40.53 -9.29 18.16
CA PRO A 29 -41.35 -8.51 17.25
C PRO A 29 -40.90 -7.04 17.17
N TRP A 30 -39.67 -6.79 16.72
CA TRP A 30 -39.11 -5.44 16.64
C TRP A 30 -39.95 -4.51 15.76
N GLN A 31 -40.33 -3.34 16.29
CA GLN A 31 -40.99 -2.27 15.56
C GLN A 31 -39.93 -1.29 15.05
N CYS A 32 -39.61 -1.38 13.77
CA CYS A 32 -38.61 -0.55 13.11
C CYS A 32 -39.18 0.83 12.76
N ILE A 33 -39.40 1.61 13.80
CA ILE A 33 -39.70 3.04 13.73
C ILE A 33 -38.64 3.80 14.51
N ARG A 34 -38.36 5.04 14.10
CA ARG A 34 -37.28 5.87 14.68
C ARG A 34 -37.33 5.89 16.22
N GLN A 35 -38.50 6.13 16.79
CA GLN A 35 -38.71 6.21 18.25
C GLN A 35 -38.29 4.94 19.02
N GLN A 36 -38.42 3.75 18.41
CA GLN A 36 -38.10 2.47 19.06
C GLN A 36 -36.65 2.03 18.86
N LEU A 37 -36.02 2.46 17.76
CA LEU A 37 -34.65 2.06 17.41
C LEU A 37 -33.58 3.10 17.78
N ASP A 38 -33.94 4.36 18.00
CA ASP A 38 -32.98 5.39 18.43
C ASP A 38 -32.16 4.97 19.68
N PRO A 39 -32.78 4.38 20.74
CA PRO A 39 -32.02 3.84 21.86
C PRO A 39 -31.02 2.74 21.49
N LEU A 40 -31.40 1.88 20.55
CA LEU A 40 -30.56 0.78 20.07
C LEU A 40 -29.36 1.33 19.30
N HIS A 41 -29.58 2.24 18.35
CA HIS A 41 -28.50 2.84 17.55
C HIS A 41 -27.55 3.68 18.42
N GLY A 42 -28.10 4.41 19.40
CA GLY A 42 -27.28 5.09 20.40
C GLY A 42 -26.46 4.12 21.26
N TRP A 43 -27.03 2.96 21.61
CA TRP A 43 -26.30 1.92 22.33
C TRP A 43 -25.18 1.31 21.49
N VAL A 44 -25.43 0.98 20.21
CA VAL A 44 -24.42 0.45 19.27
C VAL A 44 -23.29 1.45 19.05
N ALA A 45 -23.60 2.73 18.85
CA ALA A 45 -22.58 3.79 18.68
C ALA A 45 -21.67 3.96 19.91
N LEU A 46 -22.09 3.50 21.09
CA LEU A 46 -21.30 3.55 22.32
C LEU A 46 -20.48 2.27 22.57
N GLN A 47 -20.53 1.27 21.68
CA GLN A 47 -19.76 0.02 21.77
C GLN A 47 -18.29 0.26 21.39
N LYS A 48 -17.55 1.04 22.19
CA LYS A 48 -16.09 1.20 22.03
C LYS A 48 -15.33 0.02 22.64
N GLU A 49 -14.16 -0.26 22.09
CA GLU A 49 -13.28 -1.38 22.48
C GLU A 49 -13.07 -1.45 24.00
N GLY A 50 -13.25 -2.64 24.58
CA GLY A 50 -13.00 -2.94 26.00
C GLY A 50 -14.23 -2.98 26.93
N ALA A 51 -15.40 -2.51 26.47
CA ALA A 51 -16.67 -2.62 27.21
C ALA A 51 -17.84 -3.00 26.29
N ALA A 52 -17.51 -3.75 25.24
CA ALA A 52 -18.46 -4.13 24.20
C ALA A 52 -19.34 -5.30 24.64
N VAL A 53 -20.65 -5.18 24.47
CA VAL A 53 -21.62 -6.25 24.72
C VAL A 53 -21.79 -7.03 23.43
N ALA A 54 -21.52 -8.33 23.45
CA ALA A 54 -21.74 -9.17 22.29
C ALA A 54 -23.24 -9.38 22.05
N VAL A 55 -23.64 -9.42 20.80
CA VAL A 55 -24.96 -9.81 20.30
C VAL A 55 -24.81 -11.01 19.37
N PRO A 56 -24.67 -12.25 19.90
CA PRO A 56 -24.33 -13.43 19.10
C PRO A 56 -25.33 -13.73 17.97
N ASP A 57 -26.60 -13.34 18.14
CA ASP A 57 -27.71 -13.53 17.21
C ASP A 57 -28.09 -12.24 16.46
N ALA A 58 -27.14 -11.30 16.29
CA ALA A 58 -27.40 -10.01 15.63
C ALA A 58 -28.00 -10.15 14.22
N GLU A 59 -27.65 -11.21 13.50
CA GLU A 59 -28.17 -11.52 12.16
C GLU A 59 -29.66 -11.91 12.18
N ALA A 60 -30.15 -12.49 13.28
CA ALA A 60 -31.54 -12.90 13.45
C ALA A 60 -32.45 -11.77 13.98
N ALA A 61 -31.86 -10.70 14.52
CA ALA A 61 -32.57 -9.55 15.04
C ALA A 61 -33.13 -8.68 13.88
N THR A 62 -34.33 -9.02 13.42
CA THR A 62 -34.98 -8.39 12.25
C THR A 62 -36.30 -7.71 12.58
N CYS A 63 -36.68 -6.74 11.76
CA CYS A 63 -37.93 -6.01 11.87
C CYS A 63 -39.14 -6.91 11.64
N SER A 64 -40.14 -6.79 12.50
CA SER A 64 -41.47 -7.39 12.33
C SER A 64 -42.50 -6.39 11.77
N SER A 65 -42.24 -5.09 11.91
CA SER A 65 -43.05 -4.00 11.37
C SER A 65 -42.19 -2.74 11.20
N PRO A 66 -42.62 -1.74 10.39
CA PRO A 66 -43.78 -1.77 9.49
C PRO A 66 -43.59 -2.75 8.31
N PRO A 67 -44.64 -3.08 7.51
CA PRO A 67 -44.58 -4.08 6.43
C PRO A 67 -43.41 -3.90 5.45
N GLU A 68 -43.06 -2.65 5.11
CA GLU A 68 -41.94 -2.30 4.24
C GLU A 68 -40.56 -2.60 4.83
N ALA A 69 -40.48 -2.76 6.16
CA ALA A 69 -39.27 -3.04 6.90
C ALA A 69 -39.09 -4.52 7.24
N VAL A 70 -40.14 -5.35 7.08
CA VAL A 70 -40.15 -6.74 7.57
C VAL A 70 -38.94 -7.51 7.05
N GLY A 71 -38.22 -8.16 7.98
CA GLY A 71 -37.01 -8.94 7.69
C GLY A 71 -35.72 -8.13 7.57
N GLN A 72 -35.77 -6.79 7.60
CA GLN A 72 -34.55 -5.97 7.66
C GLN A 72 -33.89 -6.06 9.04
N ILE A 73 -32.56 -6.04 9.09
CA ILE A 73 -31.81 -6.08 10.34
C ILE A 73 -32.02 -4.78 11.11
N ILE A 74 -32.40 -4.86 12.39
CA ILE A 74 -32.77 -3.69 13.22
C ILE A 74 -31.64 -2.68 13.37
N PHE A 75 -30.39 -3.13 13.29
CA PHE A 75 -29.19 -2.28 13.36
C PHE A 75 -28.96 -1.46 12.09
N LEU A 76 -29.49 -1.90 10.96
CA LEU A 76 -29.22 -1.33 9.64
C LEU A 76 -30.41 -0.52 9.10
N TYR A 77 -31.57 -0.61 9.74
CA TYR A 77 -32.82 -0.04 9.26
C TYR A 77 -32.80 1.48 9.04
N SER A 78 -32.09 2.24 9.87
CA SER A 78 -32.02 3.71 9.77
C SER A 78 -31.09 4.21 8.67
N TYR A 79 -30.33 3.31 8.02
CA TYR A 79 -29.33 3.67 7.03
C TYR A 79 -29.91 3.52 5.61
N GLU A 80 -30.23 4.65 4.99
CA GLU A 80 -30.72 4.69 3.59
C GLU A 80 -29.72 4.05 2.61
N LEU A 81 -28.43 4.11 2.92
CA LEU A 81 -27.37 3.44 2.18
C LEU A 81 -27.67 1.95 2.00
N CYS A 82 -28.12 1.28 3.08
CA CYS A 82 -28.40 -0.15 3.11
C CYS A 82 -29.68 -0.55 2.37
N ARG A 83 -30.43 0.42 1.80
CA ARG A 83 -31.51 0.15 0.85
C ARG A 83 -31.01 0.00 -0.58
N ARG A 84 -29.82 0.54 -0.88
CA ARG A 84 -29.19 0.52 -2.21
C ARG A 84 -27.95 -0.39 -2.25
N CYS A 85 -27.39 -0.66 -1.09
CA CYS A 85 -26.20 -1.49 -0.89
C CYS A 85 -26.53 -2.72 -0.06
N SER A 86 -25.67 -3.73 -0.13
CA SER A 86 -25.72 -4.88 0.76
C SER A 86 -24.95 -4.57 2.04
N CYS A 87 -25.67 -4.36 3.14
CA CYS A 87 -25.09 -4.21 4.47
C CYS A 87 -25.34 -5.48 5.28
N VAL A 88 -24.31 -6.02 5.92
CA VAL A 88 -24.42 -7.20 6.77
C VAL A 88 -23.71 -6.96 8.10
N VAL A 89 -24.21 -7.59 9.15
CA VAL A 89 -23.49 -7.71 10.43
C VAL A 89 -22.74 -9.03 10.42
N ARG A 90 -21.50 -9.04 10.93
CA ARG A 90 -20.66 -10.24 11.02
C ARG A 90 -20.36 -10.56 12.47
N GLY A 91 -20.81 -11.74 12.89
CA GLY A 91 -20.55 -12.27 14.21
C GLY A 91 -21.20 -11.49 15.35
N GLY A 92 -20.84 -11.84 16.58
CA GLY A 92 -21.47 -11.31 17.78
C GLY A 92 -21.03 -9.89 18.17
N ASN A 93 -20.02 -9.30 17.55
CA ASN A 93 -19.42 -8.06 18.07
C ASN A 93 -19.94 -6.80 17.37
N LEU A 94 -21.10 -6.87 16.72
CA LEU A 94 -21.73 -5.75 15.98
C LEU A 94 -20.74 -5.07 15.02
N LYS A 95 -19.99 -5.88 14.28
CA LYS A 95 -19.10 -5.41 13.22
C LYS A 95 -19.83 -5.52 11.89
N PHE A 96 -19.76 -4.47 11.08
CA PHE A 96 -20.53 -4.38 9.84
C PHE A 96 -19.62 -4.43 8.60
N GLU A 97 -20.14 -5.03 7.54
CA GLU A 97 -19.57 -4.98 6.20
C GLU A 97 -20.58 -4.33 5.26
N VAL A 98 -20.12 -3.36 4.47
CA VAL A 98 -20.95 -2.60 3.54
C VAL A 98 -20.44 -2.82 2.13
N ASN A 99 -21.29 -3.35 1.25
CA ASN A 99 -20.97 -3.55 -0.16
C ASN A 99 -21.93 -2.75 -1.05
N CYS A 100 -21.38 -1.72 -1.70
CA CYS A 100 -22.06 -0.85 -2.64
C CYS A 100 -21.46 -0.93 -4.05
N SER A 101 -21.00 -2.11 -4.45
CA SER A 101 -20.41 -2.31 -5.77
C SER A 101 -21.41 -2.07 -6.90
N SER A 102 -20.96 -1.50 -8.03
CA SER A 102 -21.81 -1.27 -9.22
C SER A 102 -23.08 -0.43 -8.98
N THR A 103 -23.01 0.56 -8.09
CA THR A 103 -24.14 1.43 -7.74
C THR A 103 -24.07 2.81 -8.39
N ASN A 104 -23.14 3.01 -9.34
CA ASN A 104 -22.88 4.27 -10.05
C ASN A 104 -22.48 5.45 -9.15
N MET A 105 -21.85 5.16 -8.00
CA MET A 105 -21.42 6.21 -7.07
C MET A 105 -20.23 7.01 -7.62
N ARG A 106 -20.19 8.30 -7.29
CA ARG A 106 -19.11 9.23 -7.68
C ARG A 106 -18.32 9.77 -6.50
N GLU A 107 -18.85 9.59 -5.30
CA GLU A 107 -18.33 10.08 -4.04
C GLU A 107 -18.51 8.97 -3.00
N LEU A 108 -17.74 9.06 -1.90
CA LEU A 108 -17.89 8.14 -0.78
C LEU A 108 -19.27 8.32 -0.11
N PRO A 109 -19.90 7.24 0.41
CA PRO A 109 -21.11 7.35 1.21
C PRO A 109 -20.96 8.36 2.36
N PRO A 110 -21.95 9.25 2.58
CA PRO A 110 -21.83 10.31 3.59
C PRO A 110 -21.82 9.76 5.02
N ARG A 111 -22.42 8.59 5.24
CA ARG A 111 -22.50 7.93 6.56
C ARG A 111 -22.49 6.43 6.37
N LEU A 112 -21.86 5.75 7.31
CA LEU A 112 -21.87 4.29 7.43
C LEU A 112 -22.49 3.88 8.77
N PRO A 113 -23.01 2.64 8.90
CA PRO A 113 -23.32 2.08 10.21
C PRO A 113 -22.11 2.13 11.15
N PRO A 114 -22.25 2.62 12.40
CA PRO A 114 -21.19 2.57 13.42
C PRO A 114 -20.68 1.14 13.60
N GLY A 115 -19.36 0.96 13.73
CA GLY A 115 -18.75 -0.37 13.77
C GLY A 115 -18.52 -1.03 12.41
N THR A 116 -18.67 -0.29 11.30
CA THR A 116 -18.30 -0.79 9.97
C THR A 116 -16.79 -1.03 9.90
N GLN A 117 -16.38 -2.24 9.54
CA GLN A 117 -14.98 -2.65 9.45
C GLN A 117 -14.49 -2.75 8.01
N ALA A 118 -15.38 -3.11 7.08
CA ALA A 118 -15.05 -3.30 5.68
C ALA A 118 -16.08 -2.61 4.77
N VAL A 119 -15.58 -1.88 3.77
CA VAL A 119 -16.39 -1.18 2.78
C VAL A 119 -15.92 -1.56 1.38
N THR A 120 -16.83 -2.11 0.57
CA THR A 120 -16.58 -2.49 -0.82
C THR A 120 -17.34 -1.56 -1.75
N LEU A 121 -16.61 -0.80 -2.57
CA LEU A 121 -17.11 0.23 -3.47
C LEU A 121 -16.68 -0.03 -4.92
N THR A 122 -16.46 -1.29 -5.29
CA THR A 122 -15.91 -1.64 -6.60
C THR A 122 -16.81 -1.26 -7.77
N HIS A 123 -16.22 -1.06 -8.95
CA HIS A 123 -16.96 -0.82 -10.20
C HIS A 123 -17.89 0.39 -10.08
N ASN A 124 -17.36 1.50 -9.57
CA ASN A 124 -18.06 2.78 -9.45
C ASN A 124 -17.30 3.87 -10.22
N HIS A 125 -17.59 5.13 -9.96
CA HIS A 125 -17.02 6.30 -10.63
C HIS A 125 -16.41 7.28 -9.62
N ILE A 126 -15.89 6.76 -8.50
CA ILE A 126 -15.33 7.56 -7.41
C ILE A 126 -13.99 8.13 -7.86
N THR A 127 -13.80 9.43 -7.66
CA THR A 127 -12.58 10.16 -8.05
C THR A 127 -11.79 10.70 -6.86
N THR A 128 -12.47 10.97 -5.74
CA THR A 128 -11.90 11.50 -4.50
C THR A 128 -12.33 10.65 -3.32
N LEU A 129 -11.42 10.49 -2.36
CA LEU A 129 -11.65 9.82 -1.09
C LEU A 129 -11.82 10.84 0.05
N SER A 130 -12.39 12.01 -0.27
CA SER A 130 -12.71 13.03 0.74
C SER A 130 -13.79 12.52 1.67
N LEU A 131 -13.46 12.36 2.95
CA LEU A 131 -14.42 11.96 3.97
C LEU A 131 -15.31 13.15 4.39
N PRO A 132 -16.59 12.90 4.71
CA PRO A 132 -17.49 13.88 5.32
C PRO A 132 -16.94 14.42 6.65
N SER A 133 -17.28 15.67 7.01
CA SER A 133 -16.76 16.31 8.22
C SER A 133 -17.18 15.63 9.53
N ASP A 134 -18.32 14.92 9.54
CA ASP A 134 -18.82 14.15 10.68
C ASP A 134 -18.20 12.75 10.78
N ASN A 135 -17.56 12.26 9.70
CA ASN A 135 -16.88 10.96 9.59
C ASN A 135 -17.69 9.77 10.16
N GLU A 136 -19.03 9.87 10.15
CA GLU A 136 -19.90 8.97 10.90
C GLU A 136 -19.81 7.54 10.33
N GLY A 137 -19.32 6.61 11.16
CA GLY A 137 -19.13 5.20 10.82
C GLY A 137 -17.85 4.88 10.03
N TRP A 138 -17.14 5.88 9.53
CA TRP A 138 -15.85 5.71 8.84
C TRP A 138 -14.66 5.56 9.79
N GLU A 139 -14.79 6.02 11.04
CA GLU A 139 -13.73 5.98 12.07
C GLU A 139 -13.20 4.58 12.38
N GLU A 140 -13.97 3.53 12.14
CA GLU A 140 -13.61 2.13 12.44
C GLU A 140 -13.30 1.29 11.20
N VAL A 141 -13.30 1.90 10.01
CA VAL A 141 -13.07 1.17 8.75
C VAL A 141 -11.62 0.74 8.66
N LEU A 142 -11.40 -0.57 8.59
CA LEU A 142 -10.06 -1.18 8.49
C LEU A 142 -9.76 -1.65 7.06
N ALA A 143 -10.78 -2.02 6.29
CA ALA A 143 -10.64 -2.49 4.92
C ALA A 143 -11.49 -1.68 3.96
N LEU A 144 -10.85 -1.12 2.92
CA LEU A 144 -11.51 -0.33 1.89
C LEU A 144 -11.14 -0.85 0.51
N ASP A 145 -12.14 -1.32 -0.22
CA ASP A 145 -12.00 -1.84 -1.57
C ASP A 145 -12.64 -0.88 -2.58
N LEU A 146 -11.79 -0.27 -3.42
CA LEU A 146 -12.11 0.74 -4.43
C LEU A 146 -11.71 0.28 -5.83
N ASP A 147 -11.53 -1.03 -6.06
CA ASP A 147 -11.17 -1.56 -7.37
C ASP A 147 -12.14 -1.08 -8.48
N HIS A 148 -11.62 -0.82 -9.68
CA HIS A 148 -12.39 -0.29 -10.82
C HIS A 148 -13.14 1.01 -10.50
N ASN A 149 -12.38 2.05 -10.13
CA ASN A 149 -12.86 3.42 -9.95
C ASN A 149 -11.99 4.41 -10.76
N ALA A 150 -12.02 5.70 -10.42
CA ALA A 150 -11.25 6.75 -11.08
C ALA A 150 -10.43 7.59 -10.06
N VAL A 151 -10.03 6.97 -8.95
CA VAL A 151 -9.26 7.62 -7.88
C VAL A 151 -7.86 7.94 -8.38
N SER A 152 -7.42 9.18 -8.19
CA SER A 152 -6.06 9.62 -8.56
C SER A 152 -5.16 9.93 -7.37
N ASP A 153 -5.73 10.30 -6.21
CA ASP A 153 -4.99 10.65 -5.00
C ASP A 153 -5.42 9.76 -3.82
N PRO A 154 -4.60 8.80 -3.40
CA PRO A 154 -4.91 7.90 -2.30
C PRO A 154 -4.65 8.48 -0.90
N VAL A 155 -4.04 9.68 -0.77
CA VAL A 155 -3.57 10.24 0.51
C VAL A 155 -4.70 10.87 1.36
N GLN A 156 -5.96 10.57 1.06
CA GLN A 156 -7.12 11.15 1.75
C GLN A 156 -7.75 10.21 2.79
N VAL A 157 -7.40 8.91 2.80
CA VAL A 157 -7.90 7.92 3.76
C VAL A 157 -6.81 7.58 4.77
N GLU A 158 -7.09 7.78 6.05
CA GLU A 158 -6.15 7.51 7.14
C GLU A 158 -6.50 6.21 7.86
N GLU A 159 -5.51 5.57 8.49
CA GLU A 159 -5.68 4.47 9.46
C GLU A 159 -6.30 3.15 8.97
N VAL A 160 -6.52 2.99 7.66
CA VAL A 160 -6.89 1.68 7.08
C VAL A 160 -5.75 0.66 7.16
N LEU A 161 -6.12 -0.62 7.28
CA LEU A 161 -5.20 -1.76 7.28
C LEU A 161 -5.13 -2.44 5.91
N ALA A 162 -6.22 -2.45 5.14
CA ALA A 162 -6.27 -3.00 3.80
C ALA A 162 -6.88 -2.00 2.84
N LEU A 163 -6.14 -1.68 1.76
CA LEU A 163 -6.58 -0.74 0.75
C LEU A 163 -6.41 -1.36 -0.64
N ASP A 164 -7.53 -1.60 -1.31
CA ASP A 164 -7.55 -2.03 -2.71
C ASP A 164 -7.90 -0.85 -3.62
N LEU A 165 -6.94 -0.48 -4.47
CA LEU A 165 -7.04 0.59 -5.47
C LEU A 165 -6.69 0.08 -6.86
N ASP A 166 -6.84 -1.22 -7.11
CA ASP A 166 -6.63 -1.77 -8.45
C ASP A 166 -7.51 -1.06 -9.50
N HIS A 167 -7.05 -1.00 -10.75
CA HIS A 167 -7.80 -0.42 -11.87
C HIS A 167 -8.35 0.99 -11.60
N ASN A 168 -7.50 1.86 -11.05
CA ASN A 168 -7.81 3.28 -10.82
C ASN A 168 -6.92 4.19 -11.69
N ALA A 169 -6.84 5.47 -11.34
CA ALA A 169 -6.04 6.47 -12.03
C ALA A 169 -4.90 7.01 -11.17
N VAL A 170 -4.43 6.24 -10.17
CA VAL A 170 -3.36 6.65 -9.26
C VAL A 170 -2.07 6.86 -10.06
N SER A 171 -1.50 8.06 -9.95
CA SER A 171 -0.27 8.45 -10.63
C SER A 171 0.83 8.75 -9.63
N ASP A 172 2.04 9.00 -10.13
CA ASP A 172 3.20 9.30 -9.28
C ASP A 172 2.90 10.40 -8.25
N PRO A 173 3.23 10.19 -6.97
CA PRO A 173 3.01 11.18 -5.94
C PRO A 173 3.91 12.40 -6.19
N VAL A 174 3.29 13.59 -6.22
CA VAL A 174 4.00 14.86 -6.37
C VAL A 174 4.10 15.54 -5.01
N GLN A 175 5.30 15.55 -4.43
CA GLN A 175 5.61 16.27 -3.17
C GLN A 175 4.60 16.04 -2.04
N VAL A 176 4.44 14.79 -1.63
CA VAL A 176 3.62 14.45 -0.46
C VAL A 176 4.46 14.55 0.81
N ASP A 177 3.90 15.18 1.84
CA ASP A 177 4.49 15.23 3.18
C ASP A 177 4.72 13.79 3.71
N PRO A 178 5.95 13.40 4.06
CA PRO A 178 6.25 12.08 4.63
C PRO A 178 5.43 11.75 5.88
N VAL A 179 5.02 12.76 6.66
CA VAL A 179 4.16 12.58 7.83
C VAL A 179 2.77 12.12 7.42
N LYS A 180 2.22 12.67 6.33
CA LYS A 180 0.93 12.23 5.78
C LYS A 180 1.04 10.80 5.27
N LEU A 181 2.03 10.52 4.41
CA LEU A 181 2.29 9.15 3.91
C LEU A 181 2.40 8.13 5.05
N SER A 182 3.07 8.49 6.14
CA SER A 182 3.19 7.63 7.32
C SER A 182 1.85 7.35 8.02
N ARG A 183 0.92 8.31 8.06
CA ARG A 183 -0.41 8.12 8.65
C ARG A 183 -1.33 7.31 7.74
N ASN A 184 -1.35 7.64 6.45
CA ASN A 184 -2.20 6.97 5.48
C ASN A 184 -1.77 5.52 5.23
N PHE A 185 -0.46 5.26 5.16
CA PHE A 185 0.06 3.98 4.67
C PHE A 185 0.97 3.25 5.66
N GLY A 186 1.25 3.83 6.83
CA GLY A 186 2.18 3.24 7.79
C GLY A 186 1.64 2.04 8.54
N SER A 187 0.31 1.92 8.65
CA SER A 187 -0.38 0.82 9.35
C SER A 187 -0.93 -0.25 8.40
N LEU A 188 -0.72 -0.09 7.08
CA LEU A 188 -1.24 -1.03 6.09
C LEU A 188 -0.61 -2.42 6.27
N LEU A 189 -1.48 -3.42 6.19
CA LEU A 189 -1.16 -4.84 6.06
C LEU A 189 -1.32 -5.30 4.61
N GLU A 190 -2.16 -4.65 3.82
CA GLU A 190 -2.34 -4.96 2.40
C GLU A 190 -2.56 -3.68 1.58
N LEU A 191 -1.84 -3.53 0.47
CA LEU A 191 -1.98 -2.44 -0.48
C LEU A 191 -1.98 -2.97 -1.91
N ARG A 192 -3.05 -2.73 -2.65
CA ARG A 192 -3.14 -3.09 -4.06
C ARG A 192 -3.25 -1.85 -4.94
N LEU A 193 -2.32 -1.74 -5.87
CA LEU A 193 -2.18 -0.62 -6.79
C LEU A 193 -1.97 -1.10 -8.22
N ARG A 194 -2.43 -2.31 -8.57
CA ARG A 194 -2.29 -2.88 -9.92
C ARG A 194 -3.07 -2.08 -10.94
N PHE A 195 -2.62 -2.10 -12.19
CA PHE A 195 -3.30 -1.48 -13.33
C PHE A 195 -3.65 0.01 -13.10
N ASN A 196 -2.73 0.74 -12.47
CA ASN A 196 -2.81 2.20 -12.27
C ASN A 196 -1.89 2.93 -13.26
N ARG A 197 -1.54 4.19 -12.97
CA ARG A 197 -0.71 5.06 -13.82
C ARG A 197 0.62 5.40 -13.16
N LEU A 198 1.11 4.54 -12.26
CA LEU A 198 2.41 4.73 -11.61
C LEU A 198 3.52 4.47 -12.62
N THR A 199 4.49 5.39 -12.67
CA THR A 199 5.71 5.24 -13.47
C THR A 199 6.93 5.02 -12.59
N GLN A 200 6.86 5.41 -11.31
CA GLN A 200 7.95 5.20 -10.35
C GLN A 200 7.43 5.13 -8.91
N LEU A 201 8.17 4.48 -8.02
CA LEU A 201 7.95 4.59 -6.57
C LEU A 201 9.20 5.18 -5.92
N PRO A 202 9.20 6.48 -5.62
CA PRO A 202 10.33 7.12 -4.97
C PRO A 202 10.60 6.52 -3.59
N SER A 203 11.88 6.49 -3.19
CA SER A 203 12.29 5.94 -1.89
C SER A 203 11.67 6.68 -0.69
N TYR A 204 11.38 7.97 -0.83
CA TYR A 204 10.71 8.78 0.21
C TYR A 204 9.24 8.38 0.43
N VAL A 205 8.64 7.65 -0.51
CA VAL A 205 7.28 7.11 -0.41
C VAL A 205 7.32 5.73 0.20
N VAL A 206 8.21 4.87 -0.29
CA VAL A 206 8.36 3.49 0.19
C VAL A 206 8.81 3.41 1.65
N GLY A 207 9.68 4.32 2.11
CA GLY A 207 10.17 4.29 3.50
C GLY A 207 9.08 4.49 4.57
N PRO A 208 8.21 5.51 4.45
CA PRO A 208 7.06 5.73 5.33
C PRO A 208 5.94 4.69 5.23
N MET A 209 5.79 4.05 4.08
CA MET A 209 4.76 3.04 3.83
C MET A 209 5.15 1.72 4.51
N CYS A 210 4.14 0.96 4.95
CA CYS A 210 4.35 -0.40 5.45
C CYS A 210 5.42 -0.51 6.55
N ARG A 211 5.25 0.27 7.63
CA ARG A 211 6.12 0.16 8.81
C ARG A 211 6.03 -1.22 9.45
N THR A 212 4.89 -1.87 9.28
CA THR A 212 4.69 -3.31 9.51
C THR A 212 4.81 -4.06 8.17
N PRO A 213 5.24 -5.34 8.18
CA PRO A 213 5.18 -6.18 6.99
C PRO A 213 3.79 -6.11 6.35
N CYS A 214 3.74 -5.75 5.08
CA CYS A 214 2.52 -5.59 4.32
C CYS A 214 2.63 -6.33 3.00
N ASP A 215 1.49 -6.75 2.46
CA ASP A 215 1.39 -7.35 1.15
C ASP A 215 1.11 -6.26 0.12
N VAL A 216 2.04 -6.05 -0.83
CA VAL A 216 1.90 -5.03 -1.88
C VAL A 216 1.79 -5.65 -3.26
N TYR A 217 0.90 -5.10 -4.08
CA TYR A 217 0.69 -5.49 -5.48
C TYR A 217 0.81 -4.27 -6.40
N LEU A 218 1.61 -4.37 -7.46
CA LEU A 218 2.10 -3.28 -8.31
C LEU A 218 2.08 -3.58 -9.82
N GLU A 219 1.67 -4.78 -10.23
CA GLU A 219 1.57 -5.22 -11.62
C GLU A 219 0.77 -4.24 -12.51
N GLY A 220 1.07 -4.21 -13.81
CA GLY A 220 0.20 -3.54 -14.79
C GLY A 220 0.30 -2.01 -14.81
N ASN A 221 1.21 -1.43 -14.03
CA ASN A 221 1.55 -0.01 -14.09
C ASN A 221 2.58 0.29 -15.19
N PRO A 222 2.54 1.49 -15.81
CA PRO A 222 3.49 1.91 -16.85
C PRO A 222 4.85 2.35 -16.27
N TRP A 223 5.54 1.45 -15.58
CA TRP A 223 6.82 1.72 -14.91
C TRP A 223 7.88 2.27 -15.87
N HIS A 224 8.46 3.42 -15.55
CA HIS A 224 9.52 4.04 -16.33
C HIS A 224 10.87 3.43 -15.97
N CYS A 225 11.50 2.77 -16.95
CA CYS A 225 12.81 2.17 -16.83
C CYS A 225 13.86 2.97 -17.62
N ASP A 226 14.78 3.57 -16.91
CA ASP A 226 15.89 4.37 -17.41
C ASP A 226 17.15 4.17 -16.52
N CYS A 227 18.15 5.05 -16.68
CA CYS A 227 19.35 4.98 -15.86
C CYS A 227 19.10 5.33 -14.37
N GLY A 228 18.06 6.12 -14.08
CA GLY A 228 17.62 6.48 -12.73
C GLY A 228 16.87 5.36 -11.99
N THR A 229 16.33 4.37 -12.69
CA THR A 229 15.58 3.22 -12.15
C THR A 229 16.35 2.36 -11.14
N ARG A 230 17.66 2.53 -11.00
CA ARG A 230 18.48 1.81 -9.99
C ARG A 230 17.95 2.00 -8.57
N SER A 231 17.49 3.21 -8.22
CA SER A 231 16.89 3.48 -6.91
C SER A 231 15.56 2.75 -6.74
N PHE A 232 14.75 2.71 -7.81
CA PHE A 232 13.47 2.02 -7.83
C PHE A 232 13.62 0.50 -7.65
N VAL A 233 14.60 -0.14 -8.31
CA VAL A 233 14.89 -1.58 -8.12
C VAL A 233 15.26 -1.88 -6.67
N ALA A 234 16.07 -1.01 -6.03
CA ALA A 234 16.41 -1.15 -4.63
C ALA A 234 15.17 -1.01 -3.72
N SER A 235 14.30 -0.04 -3.99
CA SER A 235 13.03 0.13 -3.28
C SER A 235 12.09 -1.07 -3.42
N LEU A 236 11.92 -1.61 -4.63
CA LEU A 236 11.13 -2.83 -4.85
C LEU A 236 11.71 -4.04 -4.13
N THR A 237 13.04 -4.19 -4.12
CA THR A 237 13.71 -5.29 -3.41
C THR A 237 13.50 -5.21 -1.90
N GLY A 238 13.41 -3.99 -1.34
CA GLY A 238 13.08 -3.76 0.06
C GLY A 238 11.62 -4.08 0.37
N LEU A 239 10.70 -3.63 -0.49
CA LEU A 239 9.25 -3.83 -0.31
C LEU A 239 8.81 -5.29 -0.52
N LYS A 240 9.49 -6.02 -1.42
CA LYS A 240 9.15 -7.38 -1.86
C LYS A 240 7.66 -7.54 -2.21
N PRO A 241 7.18 -6.84 -3.26
CA PRO A 241 5.81 -7.01 -3.75
C PRO A 241 5.48 -8.48 -4.01
N LYS A 242 4.23 -8.86 -3.82
CA LYS A 242 3.79 -10.25 -4.05
C LYS A 242 3.81 -10.64 -5.51
N ASP A 243 3.61 -9.68 -6.40
CA ASP A 243 3.61 -9.79 -7.85
C ASP A 243 4.93 -9.30 -8.47
N MET A 244 6.04 -9.47 -7.74
CA MET A 244 7.37 -8.99 -8.16
C MET A 244 7.79 -9.48 -9.55
N ASP A 245 7.35 -10.68 -9.95
CA ASP A 245 7.66 -11.28 -11.25
C ASP A 245 6.94 -10.61 -12.43
N ASP A 246 5.81 -9.97 -12.17
CA ASP A 246 4.93 -9.36 -13.18
C ASP A 246 5.09 -7.84 -13.29
N ILE A 247 5.94 -7.25 -12.44
CA ILE A 247 6.33 -5.84 -12.52
C ILE A 247 7.30 -5.63 -13.70
N ARG A 248 6.80 -5.00 -14.76
CA ARG A 248 7.49 -4.81 -16.06
C ARG A 248 7.62 -3.35 -16.45
N CYS A 249 8.66 -3.04 -17.24
CA CYS A 249 8.85 -1.71 -17.81
C CYS A 249 7.75 -1.36 -18.82
N GLY A 250 7.21 -0.15 -18.71
CA GLY A 250 6.25 0.44 -19.63
C GLY A 250 6.90 0.95 -20.92
N ASN A 251 6.04 1.37 -21.84
CA ASN A 251 6.38 1.88 -23.17
C ASN A 251 7.30 3.13 -23.17
N SER A 252 7.27 3.92 -22.10
CA SER A 252 8.12 5.11 -21.93
C SER A 252 9.61 4.78 -21.78
N SER A 253 9.96 3.51 -21.55
CA SER A 253 11.32 3.02 -21.32
C SER A 253 12.11 2.78 -22.63
N GLY A 254 11.46 2.97 -23.78
CA GLY A 254 12.02 2.69 -25.09
C GLY A 254 12.05 1.19 -25.45
N PRO A 255 12.28 0.87 -26.74
CA PRO A 255 12.06 -0.46 -27.28
C PRO A 255 13.01 -1.55 -26.75
N ARG A 256 14.10 -1.17 -26.08
CA ARG A 256 15.06 -2.13 -25.49
C ARG A 256 14.63 -2.65 -24.11
N LEU A 257 13.82 -1.88 -23.40
CA LEU A 257 13.45 -2.13 -22.01
C LEU A 257 11.97 -2.44 -21.86
N GLU A 258 11.11 -1.93 -22.74
CA GLU A 258 9.67 -2.21 -22.75
C GLU A 258 9.35 -3.71 -22.57
N GLY A 259 8.47 -4.02 -21.63
CA GLY A 259 8.01 -5.38 -21.32
C GLY A 259 8.97 -6.24 -20.50
N LYS A 260 10.23 -5.81 -20.28
CA LYS A 260 11.17 -6.53 -19.41
C LYS A 260 10.76 -6.41 -17.95
N ALA A 261 10.88 -7.51 -17.20
CA ALA A 261 10.64 -7.52 -15.77
C ALA A 261 11.73 -6.73 -15.04
N ILE A 262 11.33 -5.83 -14.15
CA ILE A 262 12.22 -4.82 -13.56
C ILE A 262 13.28 -5.46 -12.67
N TYR A 263 12.91 -6.49 -11.90
CA TYR A 263 13.83 -7.17 -10.99
C TYR A 263 14.97 -7.93 -11.70
N LEU A 264 14.80 -8.26 -12.99
CA LEU A 264 15.83 -8.93 -13.81
C LEU A 264 16.83 -7.94 -14.44
N LEU A 265 16.52 -6.64 -14.41
CA LEU A 265 17.34 -5.64 -15.08
C LEU A 265 18.63 -5.37 -14.31
N LYS A 266 19.74 -5.49 -15.01
CA LYS A 266 21.07 -5.14 -14.47
C LYS A 266 21.40 -3.68 -14.72
N GLY A 267 22.31 -3.14 -13.91
CA GLY A 267 22.73 -1.74 -14.00
C GLY A 267 23.33 -1.37 -15.36
N GLU A 268 23.94 -2.31 -16.08
CA GLU A 268 24.50 -2.13 -17.42
C GLU A 268 23.43 -2.09 -18.53
N GLU A 269 22.28 -2.75 -18.31
CA GLU A 269 21.14 -2.70 -19.24
C GLU A 269 20.36 -1.38 -19.08
N LEU A 270 20.24 -0.89 -17.85
CA LEU A 270 19.59 0.38 -17.53
C LEU A 270 20.44 1.60 -17.95
N CYS A 271 21.76 1.51 -17.76
CA CYS A 271 22.71 2.56 -18.13
C CYS A 271 23.78 1.99 -19.07
N PRO A 272 23.46 1.79 -20.37
CA PRO A 272 24.49 1.42 -21.33
C PRO A 272 25.53 2.54 -21.39
N GLN A 273 26.77 2.26 -20.98
CA GLN A 273 27.85 3.23 -21.15
C GLN A 273 28.06 3.49 -22.64
N ASP A 274 28.19 4.77 -23.00
CA ASP A 274 28.46 5.18 -24.37
C ASP A 274 29.69 4.44 -24.91
N GLY A 275 29.51 3.69 -26.00
CA GLY A 275 30.56 2.90 -26.61
C GLY A 275 31.75 3.72 -27.13
N VAL A 276 31.62 5.05 -27.18
CA VAL A 276 32.70 6.00 -27.48
C VAL A 276 33.56 6.24 -26.24
N VAL A 277 32.93 6.50 -25.09
CA VAL A 277 33.63 6.70 -23.81
C VAL A 277 34.40 5.44 -23.44
N ASN A 278 33.80 4.26 -23.61
CA ASN A 278 34.46 3.00 -23.30
C ASN A 278 35.66 2.71 -24.23
N ARG A 279 35.56 3.10 -25.52
CA ARG A 279 36.67 3.03 -26.48
C ARG A 279 37.80 4.01 -26.14
N LEU A 280 37.45 5.24 -25.77
CA LEU A 280 38.43 6.25 -25.34
C LEU A 280 39.14 5.83 -24.06
N LEU A 281 38.41 5.33 -23.06
CA LEU A 281 38.96 4.82 -21.82
C LEU A 281 39.90 3.64 -22.07
N GLY A 282 39.50 2.70 -22.93
CA GLY A 282 40.34 1.58 -23.36
C GLY A 282 41.62 2.02 -24.06
N ALA A 283 41.54 3.00 -24.98
CA ALA A 283 42.70 3.56 -25.66
C ALA A 283 43.66 4.26 -24.68
N LEU A 284 43.12 4.98 -23.71
CA LEU A 284 43.88 5.70 -22.68
C LEU A 284 44.59 4.72 -21.74
N VAL A 285 43.90 3.65 -21.30
CA VAL A 285 44.51 2.58 -20.51
C VAL A 285 45.61 1.86 -21.28
N ALA A 286 45.40 1.55 -22.57
CA ALA A 286 46.41 0.93 -23.41
C ALA A 286 47.65 1.82 -23.57
N PHE A 287 47.46 3.12 -23.81
CA PHE A 287 48.54 4.10 -23.89
C PHE A 287 49.33 4.16 -22.58
N MET A 288 48.64 4.25 -21.43
CA MET A 288 49.27 4.24 -20.12
C MET A 288 50.07 2.94 -19.89
N GLY A 289 49.55 1.79 -20.30
CA GLY A 289 50.26 0.52 -20.25
C GLY A 289 51.56 0.51 -21.06
N VAL A 290 51.54 1.08 -22.28
CA VAL A 290 52.75 1.22 -23.11
C VAL A 290 53.78 2.13 -22.46
N VAL A 291 53.35 3.27 -21.92
CA VAL A 291 54.25 4.21 -21.21
C VAL A 291 54.90 3.52 -20.00
N ILE A 292 54.14 2.77 -19.21
CA ILE A 292 54.66 2.01 -18.07
C ILE A 292 55.70 0.98 -18.55
N LEU A 293 55.43 0.24 -19.63
CA LEU A 293 56.39 -0.72 -20.19
C LEU A 293 57.69 -0.05 -20.66
N VAL A 294 57.59 1.12 -21.30
CA VAL A 294 58.77 1.90 -21.73
C VAL A 294 59.59 2.37 -20.52
N ILE A 295 58.93 2.87 -19.46
CA ILE A 295 59.60 3.29 -18.22
C ILE A 295 60.29 2.09 -17.57
N LEU A 296 59.62 0.94 -17.47
CA LEU A 296 60.20 -0.29 -16.90
C LEU A 296 61.38 -0.80 -17.73
N ALA A 297 61.30 -0.75 -19.06
CA ALA A 297 62.40 -1.12 -19.95
C ALA A 297 63.60 -0.19 -19.76
N LYS A 298 63.37 1.12 -19.66
CA LYS A 298 64.43 2.12 -19.41
C LYS A 298 65.07 1.90 -18.05
N LEU A 299 64.27 1.72 -17.00
CA LEU A 299 64.75 1.36 -15.66
C LEU A 299 65.59 0.08 -15.66
N PHE A 300 65.19 -0.93 -16.42
CA PHE A 300 65.93 -2.17 -16.55
C PHE A 300 67.27 -2.00 -17.27
N VAL A 301 67.30 -1.20 -18.34
CA VAL A 301 68.53 -0.85 -19.06
C VAL A 301 69.48 -0.08 -18.16
N ASP A 302 68.98 0.96 -17.48
CA ASP A 302 69.76 1.75 -16.53
C ASP A 302 70.29 0.88 -15.38
N TYR A 303 69.46 0.00 -14.82
CA TYR A 303 69.84 -0.96 -13.79
C TYR A 303 70.96 -1.89 -14.28
N ARG A 304 70.85 -2.42 -15.52
CA ARG A 304 71.90 -3.25 -16.12
C ARG A 304 73.18 -2.47 -16.38
N GLN A 305 73.08 -1.23 -16.85
CA GLN A 305 74.22 -0.38 -17.09
C GLN A 305 74.92 -0.05 -15.78
N GLN A 306 74.21 0.39 -14.74
CA GLN A 306 74.76 0.65 -13.42
C GLN A 306 75.44 -0.59 -12.82
N LYS A 307 74.83 -1.78 -12.95
CA LYS A 307 75.43 -3.05 -12.52
C LYS A 307 76.72 -3.39 -13.30
N ARG A 308 76.79 -3.04 -14.59
CA ARG A 308 78.03 -3.17 -15.39
C ARG A 308 79.09 -2.16 -14.98
N THR A 309 78.73 -0.90 -14.76
CA THR A 309 79.65 0.17 -14.36
C THR A 309 80.23 -0.08 -12.97
N VAL A 310 79.41 -0.55 -12.01
CA VAL A 310 79.87 -0.95 -10.67
C VAL A 310 80.79 -2.17 -10.73
N LYS A 311 80.52 -3.15 -11.61
CA LYS A 311 81.45 -4.27 -11.86
C LYS A 311 82.77 -3.83 -12.51
N LEU A 312 82.73 -2.85 -13.42
CA LEU A 312 83.92 -2.26 -14.05
C LEU A 312 84.78 -1.48 -13.04
N LEU A 313 84.16 -0.67 -12.18
CA LEU A 313 84.84 0.01 -11.08
C LEU A 313 85.43 -0.97 -10.06
N ALA A 314 84.74 -2.06 -9.74
CA ALA A 314 85.27 -3.12 -8.86
C ALA A 314 86.46 -3.88 -9.48
N PHE A 315 86.45 -4.10 -10.81
CA PHE A 315 87.58 -4.69 -11.54
C PHE A 315 88.82 -3.79 -11.52
N PHE A 316 88.65 -2.48 -11.72
CA PHE A 316 89.75 -1.53 -11.61
C PHE A 316 90.28 -1.37 -10.17
N TYR A 317 89.43 -1.52 -9.16
CA TYR A 317 89.86 -1.49 -7.75
C TYR A 317 90.68 -2.74 -7.35
N GLN A 318 90.45 -3.90 -7.99
CA GLN A 318 91.26 -5.11 -7.80
C GLN A 318 92.61 -5.10 -8.56
N GLN A 319 92.84 -4.14 -9.45
CA GLN A 319 94.10 -3.95 -10.18
C GLN A 319 94.93 -2.76 -9.68
N GLY A 320 94.63 -2.23 -8.48
CA GLY A 320 95.49 -1.23 -7.83
C GLY A 320 96.87 -1.83 -7.48
N PRO A 321 97.97 -1.11 -7.74
CA PRO A 321 99.33 -1.65 -7.61
C PRO A 321 99.72 -1.93 -6.15
N THR A 322 100.43 -3.04 -5.95
CA THR A 322 101.33 -3.31 -4.79
C THR A 322 102.49 -2.32 -4.74
#